data_AF-A0A2S7T838-F1
#
_entry.id   AF-A0A2S7T838-F1
#
_cell.length_a   1.000
_cell.length_b   1.000
_cell.length_c   1.000
_cell.angle_alpha   90.00
_cell.angle_beta   90.00
_cell.angle_gamma   90.00
#
_symmetry.space_group_name_H-M   'P 1'
#
loop_
_entity.id
_entity.type
_entity.pdbx_description
1 polymer ?
#
loop_
_entity_poly.entity_id
_entity_poly.type
_entity_poly.pdbx_seq_one_letter_code
_entity_poly.pdbx_strand_id
1 'polypeptide(L)'
;MCRYAMTSYKPHFACFECRKSFKRRLLRDINRSQADSLEKVPAKCPECSELMADMGMDFKAPKKSDLQAWKHLKNLYQVGIAFHSCGCTGPGYVPRDNAELIAHFQEIKQNYLENQRFWARRGKDPIGESEVAKDRHKNFGFLYSIPKKLKGGTRKAPQYDALQAQVYWSDRVKEVEEKIAFIRNT
;
A
#
# COMPACT_ATOMS: atom_id res chain seq x y z
N MET A 1 11.03 6.30 -19.34
CA MET A 1 10.94 7.65 -18.74
C MET A 1 9.74 7.71 -17.82
N CYS A 2 9.89 8.28 -16.62
CA CYS A 2 8.81 8.45 -15.65
C CYS A 2 7.80 9.49 -16.15
N ARG A 3 6.58 9.07 -16.48
CA ARG A 3 5.53 9.95 -17.03
C ARG A 3 5.23 11.14 -16.11
N TYR A 4 5.31 10.92 -14.81
CA TYR A 4 4.94 11.90 -13.78
C TYR A 4 6.12 12.74 -13.28
N ALA A 5 7.36 12.42 -13.63
CA ALA A 5 8.52 13.24 -13.29
C ALA A 5 8.63 14.50 -14.14
N MET A 6 8.13 14.47 -15.39
CA MET A 6 8.27 15.58 -16.33
C MET A 6 7.03 16.46 -16.41
N THR A 7 5.88 16.00 -15.90
CA THR A 7 4.62 16.75 -15.96
C THR A 7 3.83 16.58 -14.66
N SER A 8 3.15 17.65 -14.26
CA SER A 8 2.28 17.63 -13.08
C SER A 8 0.99 16.87 -13.40
N TYR A 9 0.95 15.60 -13.04
CA TYR A 9 -0.26 14.81 -13.19
C TYR A 9 -1.18 14.99 -11.98
N LYS A 10 -2.49 14.99 -12.23
CA LYS A 10 -3.49 15.26 -11.20
C LYS A 10 -4.08 13.94 -10.71
N PRO A 11 -4.15 13.70 -9.39
CA PRO A 11 -4.85 12.53 -8.87
C PRO A 11 -6.32 12.58 -9.28
N HIS A 12 -6.85 11.40 -9.58
CA HIS A 12 -8.25 11.22 -9.87
C HIS A 12 -8.98 10.81 -8.59
N PHE A 13 -10.09 11.47 -8.33
CA PHE A 13 -10.96 11.18 -7.21
C PHE A 13 -12.24 10.49 -7.69
N ALA A 14 -12.79 9.60 -6.87
CA ALA A 14 -14.01 8.85 -7.14
C ALA A 14 -15.05 9.04 -6.01
N CYS A 15 -16.28 9.39 -6.38
CA CYS A 15 -17.44 9.32 -5.49
C CYS A 15 -18.17 8.02 -5.79
N PHE A 16 -18.19 7.09 -4.83
CA PHE A 16 -18.85 5.80 -5.01
C PHE A 16 -20.38 5.89 -4.91
N GLU A 17 -20.91 6.90 -4.23
CA GLU A 17 -22.36 7.13 -4.11
C GLU A 17 -22.95 7.68 -5.42
N CYS A 18 -22.34 8.73 -5.96
CA CYS A 18 -22.76 9.35 -7.22
C CYS A 18 -22.19 8.68 -8.48
N ARG A 19 -21.19 7.80 -8.33
CA ARG A 19 -20.48 7.14 -9.44
C ARG A 19 -19.90 8.16 -10.43
N LYS A 20 -19.26 9.19 -9.86
CA LYS A 20 -18.60 10.28 -10.58
C LYS A 20 -17.12 10.30 -10.25
N SER A 21 -16.31 10.71 -11.21
CA SER A 21 -14.89 10.97 -10.99
C SER A 21 -14.52 12.39 -11.39
N PHE A 22 -13.54 12.96 -10.71
CA PHE A 22 -12.95 14.23 -11.11
C PHE A 22 -11.44 14.22 -10.92
N LYS A 23 -10.74 15.07 -11.67
CA LYS A 23 -9.35 15.42 -11.39
C LYS A 23 -9.33 16.63 -10.49
N ARG A 24 -8.78 16.51 -9.28
CA ARG A 24 -8.65 17.67 -8.39
C ARG A 24 -7.59 18.60 -8.98
N ARG A 25 -7.91 19.90 -9.09
CA ARG A 25 -6.88 20.90 -9.45
C ARG A 25 -5.81 20.88 -8.35
N LEU A 26 -4.53 20.84 -8.74
CA LEU A 26 -3.46 21.00 -7.77
C LEU A 26 -3.50 22.45 -7.29
N LEU A 27 -3.53 22.67 -5.99
CA LEU A 27 -3.70 24.02 -5.46
C LEU A 27 -2.45 24.86 -5.70
N ARG A 28 -1.30 24.22 -5.94
CA ARG A 28 -0.10 24.88 -6.48
C ARG A 28 -0.34 25.60 -7.80
N ASP A 29 -1.34 25.18 -8.59
CA ASP A 29 -1.73 25.82 -9.86
C ASP A 29 -2.58 27.08 -9.61
N ILE A 30 -3.09 27.28 -8.39
CA ILE A 30 -4.00 28.38 -8.01
C ILE A 30 -3.32 29.34 -7.05
N ASN A 31 -2.71 28.84 -5.97
CA ASN A 31 -2.00 29.62 -4.96
C ASN A 31 -0.81 28.82 -4.39
N ARG A 32 0.39 29.13 -4.86
CA ARG A 32 1.63 28.43 -4.45
C ARG A 32 1.94 28.55 -2.96
N SER A 33 1.54 29.64 -2.30
CA SER A 33 1.91 29.88 -0.89
C SER A 33 1.07 29.11 0.13
N GLN A 34 -0.10 28.58 -0.28
CA GLN A 34 -1.02 27.82 0.58
C GLN A 34 -1.35 26.42 0.07
N ALA A 35 -0.63 25.94 -0.95
CA ALA A 35 -0.90 24.66 -1.59
C ALA A 35 -0.87 23.49 -0.59
N ASP A 36 0.14 23.44 0.28
CA ASP A 36 0.37 22.32 1.20
C ASP A 36 -0.68 22.18 2.30
N SER A 37 -1.29 23.29 2.75
CA SER A 37 -2.35 23.26 3.78
C SER A 37 -3.71 22.92 3.18
N LEU A 38 -4.00 23.39 1.97
CA LEU A 38 -5.28 23.19 1.30
C LEU A 38 -5.39 21.83 0.58
N GLU A 39 -4.29 21.23 0.15
CA GLU A 39 -4.29 19.87 -0.44
C GLU A 39 -4.63 18.79 0.59
N LYS A 40 -4.41 19.06 1.87
CA LYS A 40 -4.79 18.18 2.99
C LYS A 40 -6.30 18.13 3.26
N VAL A 41 -7.08 19.09 2.73
CA VAL A 41 -8.54 19.09 2.90
C VAL A 41 -9.13 17.92 2.10
N PRO A 42 -9.94 17.03 2.70
CA PRO A 42 -10.59 15.94 1.99
C PRO A 42 -11.45 16.45 0.82
N ALA A 43 -11.39 15.76 -0.32
CA ALA A 43 -12.14 16.17 -1.51
C ALA A 43 -13.62 15.77 -1.36
N LYS A 44 -14.55 16.71 -1.61
CA LYS A 44 -16.00 16.47 -1.56
C LYS A 44 -16.60 16.34 -2.96
N CYS A 45 -17.63 15.53 -3.09
CA CYS A 45 -18.37 15.37 -4.33
C CYS A 45 -19.18 16.63 -4.66
N PRO A 46 -19.10 17.18 -5.88
CA PRO A 46 -19.89 18.36 -6.25
C PRO A 46 -21.39 18.07 -6.42
N GLU A 47 -21.82 16.80 -6.39
CA GLU A 47 -23.24 16.41 -6.52
C GLU A 47 -23.87 16.11 -5.16
N CYS A 48 -23.25 15.25 -4.34
CA CYS A 48 -23.82 14.83 -3.06
C CYS A 48 -23.07 15.34 -1.82
N SER A 49 -21.97 16.09 -1.99
CA SER A 49 -21.10 16.56 -0.90
C SER A 49 -20.37 15.48 -0.08
N GLU A 50 -20.53 14.20 -0.42
CA GLU A 50 -19.82 13.09 0.22
C GLU A 50 -18.31 13.14 -0.03
N LEU A 51 -17.56 12.52 0.88
CA LEU A 51 -16.11 12.38 0.73
C LEU A 51 -15.77 11.50 -0.48
N MET A 52 -14.78 11.94 -1.25
CA MET A 52 -14.30 11.22 -2.41
C MET A 52 -12.99 10.49 -2.12
N ALA A 53 -12.89 9.29 -2.66
CA ALA A 53 -11.72 8.45 -2.61
C ALA A 53 -10.64 9.00 -3.55
N ASP A 54 -9.43 9.24 -3.05
CA ASP A 54 -8.26 9.43 -3.91
C ASP A 54 -7.87 8.09 -4.54
N MET A 55 -8.13 7.96 -5.84
CA MET A 55 -7.87 6.72 -6.59
C MET A 55 -6.50 6.75 -7.28
N GLY A 56 -5.73 7.83 -7.16
CA GLY A 56 -4.41 7.96 -7.76
C GLY A 56 -4.41 8.43 -9.22
N MET A 57 -3.24 8.38 -9.85
CA MET A 57 -2.97 8.99 -11.16
C MET A 57 -3.33 8.07 -12.33
N ASP A 58 -3.30 6.75 -12.15
CA ASP A 58 -3.59 5.78 -13.22
C ASP A 58 -5.06 5.35 -13.25
N PHE A 59 -5.91 5.96 -12.41
CA PHE A 59 -7.31 5.56 -12.31
C PHE A 59 -8.12 5.96 -13.53
N LYS A 60 -8.78 4.95 -14.13
CA LYS A 60 -9.78 5.14 -15.18
C LYS A 60 -11.15 4.79 -14.63
N ALA A 61 -12.01 5.80 -14.50
CA ALA A 61 -13.38 5.59 -14.05
C ALA A 61 -14.19 4.78 -15.08
N PRO A 62 -15.01 3.82 -14.63
CA PRO A 62 -15.93 3.09 -15.48
C PRO A 62 -17.12 3.97 -15.86
N LYS A 63 -17.97 3.47 -16.76
CA LYS A 63 -19.24 4.14 -17.11
C LYS A 63 -20.11 4.29 -15.85
N LYS A 64 -20.83 5.41 -15.69
CA LYS A 64 -21.70 5.65 -14.52
C LYS A 64 -22.74 4.54 -14.32
N SER A 65 -23.24 3.95 -15.42
CA SER A 65 -24.23 2.86 -15.42
C SER A 65 -23.66 1.51 -15.01
N ASP A 66 -22.33 1.34 -14.98
CA ASP A 66 -21.69 0.07 -14.66
C ASP A 66 -21.59 -0.14 -13.14
N LEU A 67 -22.72 -0.54 -12.55
CA LEU A 67 -22.87 -0.72 -11.10
C LEU A 67 -21.87 -1.71 -10.52
N GLN A 68 -21.56 -2.78 -11.24
CA GLN A 68 -20.65 -3.81 -10.77
C GLN A 68 -19.21 -3.32 -10.75
N ALA A 69 -18.76 -2.61 -11.79
CA ALA A 69 -17.42 -2.00 -11.78
C ALA A 69 -17.27 -0.97 -10.66
N TRP A 70 -18.28 -0.14 -10.41
CA TRP A 70 -18.26 0.82 -9.30
C TRP A 70 -18.25 0.14 -7.93
N LYS A 71 -19.02 -0.95 -7.74
CA LYS A 71 -19.00 -1.75 -6.51
C LYS A 71 -17.61 -2.36 -6.30
N HIS A 72 -17.01 -2.95 -7.33
CA HIS A 72 -15.67 -3.53 -7.26
C HIS A 72 -14.61 -2.49 -6.88
N LEU A 73 -14.65 -1.30 -7.49
CA LEU A 73 -13.72 -0.22 -7.15
C LEU A 73 -13.88 0.28 -5.72
N LYS A 74 -15.12 0.33 -5.19
CA LYS A 74 -15.38 0.66 -3.78
C LYS A 74 -14.73 -0.37 -2.87
N ASN A 75 -14.91 -1.66 -3.16
CA ASN A 75 -14.30 -2.75 -2.41
C ASN A 75 -12.76 -2.68 -2.43
N LEU A 76 -12.15 -2.50 -3.60
CA LEU A 76 -10.70 -2.32 -3.75
C LEU A 76 -10.19 -1.16 -2.89
N TYR A 77 -10.85 -0.01 -2.95
CA TYR A 77 -10.46 1.16 -2.17
C TYR A 77 -10.56 0.92 -0.66
N GLN A 78 -11.64 0.29 -0.20
CA GLN A 78 -11.87 -0.01 1.22
C GLN A 78 -10.80 -0.93 1.83
N VAL A 79 -10.20 -1.81 1.02
CA VAL A 79 -9.07 -2.66 1.45
C VAL A 79 -7.69 -2.04 1.17
N GLY A 80 -7.67 -0.79 0.73
CA GLY A 80 -6.46 0.02 0.53
C GLY A 80 -5.78 -0.17 -0.83
N ILE A 81 -6.49 -0.67 -1.85
CA ILE A 81 -5.99 -0.76 -3.23
C ILE A 81 -6.52 0.43 -4.03
N ALA A 82 -5.59 1.23 -4.57
CA ALA A 82 -5.84 2.36 -5.45
C ALA A 82 -4.76 2.41 -6.55
N PHE A 83 -4.92 3.30 -7.53
CA PHE A 83 -4.11 3.35 -8.75
C PHE A 83 -3.02 4.43 -8.67
N HIS A 84 -2.30 4.45 -7.54
CA HIS A 84 -1.11 5.28 -7.39
C HIS A 84 0.08 4.57 -8.03
N SER A 85 0.77 5.24 -8.95
CA SER A 85 2.02 4.74 -9.50
C SER A 85 3.01 5.88 -9.76
N CYS A 86 4.26 5.52 -10.00
CA CYS A 86 5.27 6.46 -10.48
C CYS A 86 5.17 6.72 -12.00
N GLY A 87 4.23 6.10 -12.73
CA GLY A 87 4.07 6.31 -14.17
C GLY A 87 5.16 5.66 -15.05
N CYS A 88 6.07 4.89 -14.46
CA CYS A 88 7.04 4.05 -15.20
C CYS A 88 6.47 2.66 -15.53
N THR A 89 5.75 2.07 -14.57
CA THR A 89 5.33 0.66 -14.59
C THR A 89 3.81 0.46 -14.41
N GLY A 90 3.06 1.56 -14.26
CA GLY A 90 1.63 1.51 -13.95
C GLY A 90 1.34 1.08 -12.52
N PRO A 91 0.06 0.83 -12.18
CA PRO A 91 -0.40 0.55 -10.81
C PRO A 91 -0.04 -0.88 -10.32
N GLY A 92 0.63 -1.68 -11.15
CA GLY A 92 0.91 -3.09 -10.85
C GLY A 92 -0.31 -3.99 -11.06
N TYR A 93 -0.33 -5.14 -10.37
CA TYR A 93 -1.44 -6.09 -10.43
C TYR A 93 -2.68 -5.53 -9.70
N VAL A 94 -3.83 -5.55 -10.38
CA VAL A 94 -5.12 -5.13 -9.84
C VAL A 94 -6.11 -6.30 -9.96
N PRO A 95 -6.57 -6.88 -8.85
CA PRO A 95 -7.53 -7.98 -8.88
C PRO A 95 -8.82 -7.62 -9.60
N ARG A 96 -9.35 -8.53 -10.42
CA ARG A 96 -10.52 -8.27 -11.27
C ARG A 96 -11.86 -8.44 -10.55
N ASP A 97 -11.88 -9.21 -9.47
CA ASP A 97 -13.06 -9.53 -8.69
C ASP A 97 -12.70 -9.87 -7.23
N ASN A 98 -13.71 -10.15 -6.40
CA ASN A 98 -13.51 -10.50 -5.00
C ASN A 98 -12.72 -11.81 -4.81
N ALA A 99 -12.82 -12.78 -5.73
CA ALA A 99 -12.12 -14.06 -5.60
C ALA A 99 -10.61 -13.87 -5.83
N GLU A 100 -10.23 -13.15 -6.89
CA GLU A 100 -8.84 -12.76 -7.12
C GLU A 100 -8.31 -11.87 -6.01
N LEU A 101 -9.14 -10.99 -5.45
CA LEU A 101 -8.74 -10.10 -4.36
C LEU A 101 -8.43 -10.89 -3.08
N ILE A 102 -9.25 -11.90 -2.77
CA ILE A 102 -8.99 -12.82 -1.66
C ILE A 102 -7.71 -13.62 -1.92
N ALA A 103 -7.51 -14.16 -3.12
CA ALA A 103 -6.30 -14.90 -3.48
C ALA A 103 -5.04 -14.04 -3.32
N HIS A 104 -5.08 -12.80 -3.82
CA HIS A 104 -4.00 -11.83 -3.67
C HIS A 104 -3.63 -11.59 -2.20
N PHE A 105 -4.62 -11.35 -1.35
CA PHE A 105 -4.36 -11.16 0.08
C PHE A 105 -3.92 -12.44 0.80
N GLN A 106 -4.35 -13.62 0.34
CA GLN A 106 -3.84 -14.88 0.86
C GLN A 106 -2.34 -15.05 0.57
N GLU A 107 -1.87 -14.69 -0.62
CA GLU A 107 -0.44 -14.70 -0.96
C GLU A 107 0.34 -13.73 -0.06
N ILE A 108 -0.16 -12.50 0.13
CA ILE A 108 0.45 -11.51 1.04
C ILE A 108 0.51 -12.07 2.46
N LYS A 109 -0.58 -12.67 2.95
CA LYS A 109 -0.64 -13.28 4.28
C LYS A 109 0.41 -14.38 4.43
N GLN A 110 0.58 -15.25 3.43
CA GLN A 110 1.60 -16.30 3.49
C GLN A 110 3.01 -15.72 3.60
N ASN A 111 3.33 -14.70 2.79
CA ASN A 111 4.62 -14.00 2.89
C ASN A 111 4.84 -13.40 4.28
N TYR A 112 3.81 -12.82 4.90
CA TYR A 112 3.90 -12.26 6.25
C TYR A 112 4.07 -13.35 7.32
N LEU A 113 3.39 -14.49 7.19
CA LEU A 113 3.56 -15.66 8.07
C LEU A 113 4.96 -16.27 7.96
N GLU A 114 5.57 -16.27 6.78
CA GLU A 114 6.96 -16.68 6.60
C GLU A 114 7.93 -15.73 7.33
N ASN A 115 7.72 -14.42 7.19
CA ASN A 115 8.49 -13.44 7.93
C ASN A 115 8.32 -13.61 9.45
N GLN A 116 7.09 -13.76 9.94
CA GLN A 116 6.80 -14.00 11.35
C GLN A 116 7.55 -15.24 11.86
N ARG A 117 7.49 -16.36 11.11
CA ARG A 117 8.18 -17.62 11.46
C ARG A 117 9.70 -17.46 11.46
N PHE A 118 10.27 -16.71 10.51
CA PHE A 118 11.69 -16.42 10.50
C PHE A 118 12.13 -15.68 11.77
N TRP A 119 11.43 -14.62 12.14
CA TRP A 119 11.78 -13.81 13.32
C TRP A 119 11.52 -14.55 14.63
N ALA A 120 10.48 -15.37 14.71
CA ALA A 120 10.21 -16.22 15.87
C ALA A 120 11.32 -17.26 16.13
N ARG A 121 12.02 -17.70 15.08
CA ARG A 121 13.10 -18.69 15.15
C ARG A 121 14.49 -18.07 15.15
N ARG A 122 14.60 -16.75 15.02
CA ARG A 122 15.90 -16.08 14.96
C ARG A 122 16.58 -16.20 16.31
N GLY A 123 17.76 -16.83 16.30
CA GLY A 123 18.63 -16.92 17.46
C GLY A 123 19.45 -15.65 17.67
N LYS A 124 20.68 -15.81 18.17
CA LYS A 124 21.62 -14.70 18.33
C LYS A 124 22.03 -14.14 16.97
N ASP A 125 22.25 -12.83 16.93
CA ASP A 125 22.72 -12.17 15.72
C ASP A 125 24.18 -12.54 15.39
N PRO A 126 24.52 -12.62 14.09
CA PRO A 126 25.87 -12.99 13.66
C PRO A 126 26.89 -11.94 14.09
N ILE A 127 28.05 -12.41 14.53
CA ILE A 127 29.19 -11.57 14.91
C ILE A 127 30.34 -11.84 13.94
N GLY A 128 30.96 -10.78 13.44
CA GLY A 128 32.10 -10.88 12.54
C GLY A 128 31.70 -10.91 11.06
N GLU A 129 32.64 -10.48 10.23
CA GLU A 129 32.38 -10.14 8.83
C GLU A 129 31.89 -11.32 7.98
N SER A 130 32.48 -12.51 8.20
CA SER A 130 32.12 -13.73 7.47
C SER A 130 30.69 -14.20 7.77
N GLU A 131 30.32 -14.30 9.05
CA GLU A 131 28.98 -14.76 9.46
C GLU A 131 27.90 -13.74 9.09
N VAL A 132 28.19 -12.44 9.23
CA VAL A 132 27.29 -11.38 8.77
C VAL A 132 27.07 -11.44 7.26
N ALA A 133 28.11 -11.69 6.47
CA ALA A 133 27.98 -11.83 5.02
C ALA A 133 27.10 -13.03 4.64
N LYS A 134 27.29 -14.19 5.31
CA LYS A 134 26.45 -15.39 5.10
C LYS A 134 24.99 -15.15 5.47
N ASP A 135 24.71 -14.54 6.63
CA ASP A 135 23.35 -14.22 7.07
C ASP A 135 22.67 -13.27 6.08
N ARG A 136 23.37 -12.20 5.66
CA ARG A 136 22.84 -11.26 4.66
C ARG A 136 22.56 -11.94 3.34
N HIS A 137 23.47 -12.76 2.82
CA HIS A 137 23.25 -13.45 1.55
C HIS A 137 22.01 -14.34 1.59
N LYS A 138 21.81 -15.12 2.67
CA LYS A 138 20.70 -16.06 2.78
C LYS A 138 19.37 -15.40 3.15
N ASN A 139 19.42 -14.40 4.04
CA ASN A 139 18.24 -13.88 4.71
C ASN A 139 17.92 -12.42 4.35
N PHE A 140 18.56 -11.86 3.32
CA PHE A 140 18.42 -10.45 2.92
C PHE A 140 16.96 -9.98 2.89
N GLY A 141 16.06 -10.77 2.28
CA GLY A 141 14.63 -10.43 2.19
C GLY A 141 14.00 -10.19 3.55
N PHE A 142 14.18 -11.11 4.50
CA PHE A 142 13.65 -10.99 5.86
C PHE A 142 14.28 -9.82 6.63
N LEU A 143 15.61 -9.68 6.54
CA LEU A 143 16.37 -8.61 7.19
C LEU A 143 16.00 -7.23 6.67
N TYR A 144 15.69 -7.12 5.37
CA TYR A 144 15.28 -5.87 4.75
C TYR A 144 13.85 -5.48 5.15
N SER A 145 12.96 -6.46 5.29
CA SER A 145 11.51 -6.25 5.38
C SER A 145 11.00 -5.75 6.74
N ILE A 146 11.84 -5.68 7.78
CA ILE A 146 11.44 -5.09 9.08
C ILE A 146 11.70 -3.57 9.14
N PRO A 147 10.97 -2.83 10.01
CA PRO A 147 11.20 -1.40 10.23
C PRO A 147 12.64 -1.07 10.65
N LYS A 148 13.15 0.08 10.19
CA LYS A 148 14.52 0.54 10.52
C LYS A 148 14.78 0.64 12.02
N LYS A 149 13.77 1.04 12.81
CA LYS A 149 13.85 1.15 14.27
C LYS A 149 14.17 -0.18 14.99
N LEU A 150 13.92 -1.31 14.32
CA LEU A 150 14.21 -2.64 14.85
C LEU A 150 15.59 -3.15 14.41
N LYS A 151 16.37 -2.32 13.71
CA LYS A 151 17.72 -2.61 13.23
C LYS A 151 18.70 -1.68 13.94
N GLY A 152 19.80 -2.23 14.43
CA GLY A 152 20.86 -1.50 15.10
C GLY A 152 22.22 -2.18 14.93
N GLY A 153 23.13 -1.85 15.83
CA GLY A 153 24.50 -2.38 15.82
C GLY A 153 25.37 -1.78 14.71
N THR A 154 26.47 -2.46 14.39
CA THR A 154 27.43 -2.03 13.38
C THR A 154 27.38 -2.91 12.15
N ARG A 155 28.12 -2.54 11.09
CA ARG A 155 28.22 -3.36 9.88
C ARG A 155 28.76 -4.77 10.15
N LYS A 156 29.65 -4.94 11.14
CA LYS A 156 30.30 -6.22 11.49
C LYS A 156 29.63 -6.94 12.67
N ALA A 157 28.69 -6.29 13.34
CA ALA A 157 27.90 -6.85 14.44
C ALA A 157 26.51 -6.18 14.41
N PRO A 158 25.64 -6.56 13.45
CA PRO A 158 24.29 -6.04 13.38
C PRO A 158 23.48 -6.54 14.58
N GLN A 159 22.49 -5.76 14.98
CA GLN A 159 21.56 -6.13 16.02
C GLN A 159 20.13 -6.00 15.49
N TYR A 160 19.29 -6.99 15.77
CA TYR A 160 17.89 -6.97 15.39
C TYR A 160 17.00 -7.28 16.60
N ASP A 161 15.94 -6.51 16.78
CA ASP A 161 14.91 -6.84 17.77
C ASP A 161 13.96 -7.89 17.19
N ALA A 162 14.34 -9.16 17.34
CA ALA A 162 13.59 -10.28 16.77
C ALA A 162 12.19 -10.42 17.35
N LEU A 163 12.01 -10.12 18.64
CA LEU A 163 10.70 -10.19 19.30
C LEU A 163 9.76 -9.13 18.75
N GLN A 164 10.21 -7.87 18.68
CA GLN A 164 9.40 -6.79 18.10
C GLN A 164 9.18 -6.99 16.60
N ALA A 165 10.13 -7.59 15.88
CA ALA A 165 9.94 -7.96 14.49
C ALA A 165 8.83 -9.02 14.31
N GLN A 166 8.80 -10.05 15.18
CA GLN A 166 7.72 -11.04 15.18
C GLN A 166 6.35 -10.41 15.47
N VAL A 167 6.28 -9.52 16.47
CA VAL A 167 5.05 -8.78 16.81
C VAL A 167 4.59 -7.96 15.61
N TYR A 168 5.49 -7.18 15.00
CA TYR A 168 5.20 -6.40 13.79
C TYR A 168 4.57 -7.26 12.68
N TRP A 169 5.13 -8.43 12.39
CA TRP A 169 4.55 -9.31 11.36
C TRP A 169 3.22 -9.94 11.79
N SER A 170 3.01 -10.18 13.09
CA SER A 170 1.74 -10.68 13.61
C SER A 170 0.62 -9.66 13.40
N ASP A 171 0.88 -8.39 13.67
CA ASP A 171 -0.07 -7.29 13.43
C ASP A 171 -0.40 -7.17 11.93
N ARG A 172 0.62 -7.28 11.07
CA ARG A 172 0.45 -7.25 9.61
C ARG A 172 -0.37 -8.43 9.08
N VAL A 173 -0.21 -9.63 9.65
CA VAL A 173 -1.07 -10.78 9.32
C VAL A 173 -2.52 -10.48 9.68
N LYS A 174 -2.77 -9.96 10.89
CA LYS A 174 -4.11 -9.60 11.37
C LYS A 174 -4.78 -8.58 10.45
N GLU A 175 -4.08 -7.52 10.06
CA GLU A 175 -4.60 -6.52 9.10
C GLU A 175 -5.05 -7.16 7.78
N VAL A 176 -4.31 -8.14 7.27
CA VAL A 176 -4.67 -8.83 6.02
C VAL A 176 -5.86 -9.77 6.22
N GLU A 177 -5.97 -10.43 7.37
CA GLU A 177 -7.12 -11.26 7.72
C GLU A 177 -8.41 -10.43 7.83
N GLU A 178 -8.34 -9.25 8.44
CA GLU A 178 -9.45 -8.30 8.51
C GLU A 178 -9.91 -7.86 7.11
N LYS A 179 -8.98 -7.59 6.18
CA LYS A 179 -9.31 -7.30 4.78
C LYS A 179 -10.00 -8.47 4.08
N ILE A 180 -9.48 -9.68 4.25
CA ILE A 180 -10.11 -10.90 3.67
C ILE A 180 -11.52 -11.10 4.23
N ALA A 181 -11.70 -10.93 5.54
CA ALA A 181 -13.01 -11.04 6.19
C ALA A 181 -13.98 -9.99 5.67
N PHE A 182 -13.54 -8.74 5.51
CA PHE A 182 -14.33 -7.67 4.91
C PHE A 182 -14.84 -8.03 3.51
N ILE A 183 -13.96 -8.51 2.63
CA ILE A 183 -14.33 -8.88 1.25
C ILE A 183 -15.33 -10.03 1.22
N ARG A 184 -15.18 -11.02 2.10
CA ARG A 184 -16.11 -12.16 2.20
C ARG A 184 -17.52 -11.76 2.64
N ASN A 185 -17.65 -10.63 3.34
CA ASN A 185 -18.91 -10.12 3.85
C ASN A 185 -19.59 -9.10 2.91
N THR A 186 -19.05 -8.86 1.71
CA THR A 186 -19.50 -7.81 0.76
C THR A 186 -20.02 -8.38 -0.56
#